data_AF-A0A966UNK5-F1
#
_entry.id   AF-A0A966UNK5-F1
#
_cell.length_a   1.000
_cell.length_b   1.000
_cell.length_c   1.000
_cell.angle_alpha   90.00
_cell.angle_beta   90.00
_cell.angle_gamma   90.00
#
_symmetry.space_group_name_H-M   'P 1'
#
loop_
_entity.id
_entity.type
_entity.pdbx_description
1 polymer ?
#
loop_
_entity_poly.entity_id
_entity_poly.type
_entity_poly.pdbx_seq_one_letter_code
_entity_poly.pdbx_strand_id
1 'polypeptide(L)' 'MYFELTAPDRLSMEMAYWDAQVTGLDPQAITPLTFNIGTGSIEKVSRIRDKYNLKETYISDYEPTGYTGR' A
#
# COMPACT_ATOMS: atom_id res chain seq x y z
N MET A 1 7.48 -6.55 2.21
CA MET A 1 6.76 -6.06 1.02
C MET A 1 6.29 -4.65 1.34
N TYR A 2 6.63 -3.68 0.49
CA TYR A 2 6.15 -2.30 0.63
C TYR A 2 5.20 -2.02 -0.52
N PHE A 3 4.00 -1.55 -0.19
CA PHE A 3 2.98 -1.12 -1.16
C PHE A 3 2.90 0.39 -1.15
N GLU A 4 3.17 1.01 -2.28
CA GLU A 4 2.91 2.44 -2.47
C GLU A 4 1.54 2.64 -3.09
N LEU A 5 0.65 3.30 -2.33
CA LEU A 5 -0.70 3.63 -2.74
C LEU A 5 -0.81 5.13 -2.94
N THR A 6 -1.27 5.52 -4.13
CA THR A 6 -1.57 6.91 -4.48
C THR A 6 -3.08 7.09 -4.52
N ALA A 7 -3.60 7.99 -3.70
CA ALA A 7 -5.01 8.33 -3.67
C ALA A 7 -5.36 9.33 -4.78
N PRO A 8 -6.60 9.29 -5.31
CA PRO A 8 -7.07 10.27 -6.28
C PRO A 8 -7.30 11.66 -5.67
N ASP A 9 -7.71 11.69 -4.39
CA ASP A 9 -8.11 12.90 -3.67
C ASP A 9 -7.59 12.87 -2.24
N ARG A 10 -7.44 14.05 -1.62
CA ARG A 10 -6.97 14.18 -0.24
C ARG A 10 -7.89 13.45 0.74
N LEU A 11 -9.21 13.52 0.54
CA LEU A 11 -10.18 12.82 1.39
C LEU A 11 -9.99 11.30 1.32
N SER A 12 -9.82 10.75 0.11
CA SER A 12 -9.57 9.32 -0.10
C SER A 12 -8.24 8.89 0.54
N MET A 13 -7.22 9.75 0.49
CA MET A 13 -5.96 9.50 1.20
C MET A 13 -6.18 9.44 2.71
N GLU A 14 -6.80 10.44 3.31
CA GLU A 14 -7.00 10.49 4.76
C GLU A 14 -7.84 9.30 5.25
N MET A 15 -8.93 8.97 4.56
CA MET A 15 -9.75 7.81 4.91
C MET A 15 -8.99 6.50 4.78
N ALA A 16 -8.24 6.30 3.69
CA ALA A 16 -7.46 5.09 3.50
C ALA A 16 -6.31 4.97 4.51
N TYR A 17 -5.67 6.09 4.86
CA TYR A 17 -4.63 6.17 5.87
C TYR A 17 -5.18 5.81 7.25
N TRP A 18 -6.34 6.34 7.63
CA TRP A 18 -7.02 5.98 8.88
C TRP A 18 -7.46 4.52 8.91
N ASP A 19 -8.06 4.01 7.83
CA ASP A 19 -8.49 2.60 7.73
C ASP A 19 -7.28 1.67 7.85
N ALA A 20 -6.15 2.03 7.23
CA ALA A 20 -4.90 1.29 7.34
C ALA A 20 -4.30 1.33 8.77
N GLN A 21 -4.35 2.47 9.47
CA GLN A 21 -3.94 2.53 10.89
C GLN A 21 -4.82 1.65 11.78
N VAL A 22 -6.15 1.76 11.65
CA VAL A 22 -7.10 0.98 12.45
C VAL A 22 -6.96 -0.53 12.17
N THR A 23 -6.63 -0.88 10.93
CA THR A 23 -6.41 -2.28 10.51
C THR A 23 -5.03 -2.82 10.94
N GLY A 24 -4.15 -1.96 11.46
CA GLY A 24 -2.80 -2.33 11.92
C GLY A 24 -1.82 -2.56 10.78
N LEU A 25 -1.97 -1.85 9.66
CA LEU A 25 -1.09 -1.95 8.50
C LEU A 25 0.10 -0.97 8.55
N ASP A 26 0.15 -0.12 9.57
CA ASP A 26 1.18 0.91 9.79
C ASP A 26 1.49 1.73 8.53
N PRO A 27 0.50 2.51 8.03
CA PRO A 27 0.70 3.34 6.86
C PRO A 27 1.64 4.50 7.19
N GLN A 28 2.57 4.78 6.30
CA GLN A 28 3.48 5.90 6.38
C GLN A 28 3.23 6.85 5.19
N ALA A 29 2.97 8.12 5.49
CA ALA A 29 2.72 9.11 4.44
C ALA A 29 4.06 9.52 3.80
N ILE A 30 4.17 9.40 2.47
CA ILE A 30 5.34 9.82 1.70
C ILE A 30 5.10 11.22 1.12
N THR A 31 3.92 11.41 0.51
CA THR A 31 3.49 12.66 -0.12
C THR A 31 2.04 12.97 0.30
N PRO A 32 1.50 14.17 0.07
CA PRO A 32 0.12 14.50 0.47
C PRO A 32 -0.98 13.73 -0.27
N LEU A 33 -0.65 12.92 -1.29
CA LEU A 33 -1.57 12.00 -1.98
C LEU A 33 -1.03 10.56 -2.04
N THR A 34 0.13 10.28 -1.44
CA THR A 34 0.79 8.98 -1.54
C THR A 34 1.26 8.50 -0.17
N PHE A 35 0.95 7.26 0.16
CA PHE A 35 1.42 6.62 1.37
C PHE A 35 1.95 5.22 1.07
N ASN A 36 2.97 4.81 1.81
CA ASN A 36 3.49 3.46 1.77
C ASN A 36 2.93 2.64 2.93
N ILE A 37 2.66 1.37 2.66
CA ILE A 37 2.26 0.39 3.66
C ILE A 37 3.31 -0.71 3.69
N GLY A 38 4.02 -0.82 4.81
CA GLY A 38 5.05 -1.84 5.03
C GLY A 38 4.47 -3.10 5.66
N THR A 39 3.74 -3.91 4.91
CA THR A 39 3.11 -5.12 5.46
C THR A 39 3.11 -6.30 4.48
N GLY A 40 3.21 -7.51 5.02
CA GLY A 40 3.01 -8.76 4.27
C GLY A 40 1.55 -9.10 3.98
N SER A 41 0.59 -8.26 4.41
CA SER A 41 -0.85 -8.52 4.27
C SER A 41 -1.43 -7.89 2.99
N ILE A 42 -1.07 -8.42 1.82
CA ILE A 42 -1.56 -7.94 0.51
C ILE A 42 -3.08 -7.94 0.40
N GLU A 43 -3.76 -8.91 1.03
CA GLU A 43 -5.23 -9.02 0.99
C GLU A 43 -5.92 -7.81 1.64
N LYS A 44 -5.35 -7.31 2.74
CA LYS A 44 -5.89 -6.12 3.44
C LYS A 44 -5.61 -4.85 2.64
N VAL A 45 -4.40 -4.74 2.08
CA VAL A 45 -4.02 -3.62 1.21
C VAL A 45 -4.93 -3.55 -0.01
N SER A 46 -5.18 -4.69 -0.66
CA SER A 46 -6.09 -4.78 -1.81
C SER A 46 -7.52 -4.39 -1.46
N ARG A 47 -8.03 -4.74 -0.27
CA ARG A 47 -9.36 -4.29 0.20
C ARG A 47 -9.46 -2.77 0.34
N ILE A 48 -8.47 -2.13 0.96
CA ILE A 48 -8.45 -0.67 1.15
C ILE A 48 -8.30 0.03 -0.20
N ARG A 49 -7.44 -0.52 -1.07
CA ARG A 49 -7.27 -0.05 -2.44
C ARG A 49 -8.57 -0.06 -3.22
N ASP A 50 -9.27 -1.19 -3.26
CA ASP A 50 -10.55 -1.30 -3.97
C ASP A 50 -11.63 -0.39 -3.34
N LYS A 51 -11.67 -0.30 -2.01
CA LYS A 51 -12.65 0.51 -1.27
C LYS A 51 -12.51 2.02 -1.53
N TYR A 52 -11.28 2.52 -1.64
CA TYR A 52 -10.99 3.95 -1.83
C TYR A 52 -10.47 4.28 -3.23
N ASN A 53 -10.56 3.32 -4.15
CA ASN A 53 -10.09 3.42 -5.54
C ASN A 53 -8.65 3.96 -5.65
N LEU A 54 -7.77 3.46 -4.79
CA LEU A 54 -6.37 3.89 -4.73
C LEU A 54 -5.59 3.27 -5.90
N LYS A 55 -4.66 4.03 -6.44
CA LYS A 55 -3.74 3.56 -7.48
C LYS A 55 -2.50 2.95 -6.82
N GLU A 56 -2.25 1.67 -7.08
CA GLU A 56 -0.97 1.05 -6.71
C GLU A 56 0.12 1.51 -7.68
N THR A 57 1.13 2.20 -7.16
CA THR A 57 2.24 2.72 -7.96
C THR A 57 3.47 1.83 -7.83
N TYR A 58 3.66 1.17 -6.69
CA TYR A 58 4.84 0.35 -6.46
C TYR A 58 4.51 -0.84 -5.56
N ILE A 59 4.60 -2.04 -6.14
CA ILE A 59 4.59 -3.31 -5.41
C ILE A 59 6.04 -3.78 -5.46
N SER A 60 6.82 -3.59 -4.40
CA SER A 60 8.05 -4.37 -4.24
C SER A 60 7.66 -5.80 -3.89
N ASP A 61 7.18 -6.53 -4.89
CA ASP A 61 7.24 -7.98 -4.87
C ASP A 61 8.72 -8.32 -4.77
N TYR A 62 9.05 -8.92 -3.63
CA TYR A 62 10.06 -9.96 -3.49
C TYR A 62 11.08 -9.94 -4.62
N GLU A 63 12.31 -9.46 -4.36
CA GLU A 63 13.45 -9.87 -5.19
C GLU A 63 13.28 -11.38 -5.41
N PRO A 64 13.11 -11.89 -6.65
CA PRO A 64 13.28 -13.31 -6.86
C PRO A 64 14.74 -13.52 -6.50
N THR A 65 14.99 -13.96 -5.26
CA THR A 65 16.31 -14.34 -4.78
C THR A 65 16.94 -15.10 -5.92
N GLY A 66 18.04 -14.55 -6.43
CA GLY A 66 18.73 -14.97 -7.65
C GLY A 66 19.33 -16.36 -7.54
N TYR A 67 18.51 -17.37 -7.26
CA TYR A 67 18.77 -18.72 -7.68
C TYR A 67 18.33 -18.79 -9.14
N THR A 68 19.24 -18.31 -9.99
CA THR A 68 19.52 -18.95 -11.27
C THR A 68 19.62 -20.45 -11.01
N GLY A 69 18.48 -21.12 -11.07
CA GLY A 69 18.37 -22.56 -10.95
C GLY A 69 18.84 -23.17 -12.26
N ARG A 70 20.17 -23.21 -12.42
CA ARG A 70 20.97 -23.93 -13.43
C ARG A 70 20.90 -23.46 -14.88
#